data_AF-A0A2V7T113-F1
#
_entry.id   AF-A0A2V7T113-F1
#
_cell.length_a   1.000
_cell.length_b   1.000
_cell.length_c   1.000
_cell.angle_alpha   90.00
_cell.angle_beta   90.00
_cell.angle_gamma   90.00
#
_symmetry.space_group_name_H-M   'P 1'
#
loop_
_entity.id
_entity.type
_entity.pdbx_description
1 polymer ?
#
loop_
_entity_poly.entity_id
_entity_poly.type
_entity_poly.pdbx_seq_one_letter_code
_entity_poly.pdbx_strand_id
1 'polypeptide(L)'
;MRPSSMQGLGAFATHHILAGVRLIEYAGERLTPAEADARYPDVDGERHHTFLFAIDDDVVIDAAVNGNDARFINHSCDPNCDAVIDDGRIWIETIRDVAPGEELAYDYAYVLEERHTPAAKRRFPCHCGAANCRGTILAKKR
;
A
#
# COMPACT_ATOMS: atom_id res chain seq x y z
N MET A 1 -4.89 -4.08 -15.12
CA MET A 1 -5.66 -4.27 -13.87
C MET A 1 -6.69 -5.36 -14.06
N ARG A 2 -6.88 -6.24 -13.07
CA ARG A 2 -7.94 -7.28 -13.06
C ARG A 2 -8.37 -7.56 -11.62
N PRO A 3 -9.49 -8.27 -11.38
CA PRO A 3 -9.87 -8.68 -10.02
C PRO A 3 -8.73 -9.41 -9.31
N SER A 4 -8.47 -9.03 -8.07
CA SER A 4 -7.44 -9.59 -7.21
C SER A 4 -8.06 -10.51 -6.16
N SER A 5 -7.37 -11.61 -5.86
CA SER A 5 -7.70 -12.45 -4.71
C SER A 5 -7.30 -11.81 -3.38
N MET A 6 -6.40 -10.82 -3.40
CA MET A 6 -5.99 -10.07 -2.22
C MET A 6 -7.07 -9.05 -1.84
N GLN A 7 -7.33 -8.09 -2.73
CA GLN A 7 -8.31 -7.04 -2.48
C GLN A 7 -8.73 -6.35 -3.79
N GLY A 8 -10.05 -6.25 -4.03
CA GLY A 8 -10.61 -5.44 -5.11
C GLY A 8 -9.98 -5.73 -6.48
N LEU A 9 -9.31 -4.71 -7.05
CA LEU A 9 -8.50 -4.83 -8.25
C LEU A 9 -7.02 -4.89 -7.89
N GLY A 10 -6.26 -5.64 -8.69
CA GLY A 10 -4.81 -5.72 -8.60
C GLY A 10 -4.12 -5.30 -9.90
N ALA A 11 -2.88 -4.85 -9.77
CA ALA A 11 -1.94 -4.66 -10.86
C ALA A 11 -1.16 -5.94 -11.13
N PHE A 12 -1.11 -6.38 -12.39
CA PHE A 12 -0.46 -7.63 -12.76
C PHE A 12 0.52 -7.40 -13.91
N ALA A 13 1.69 -8.03 -13.81
CA ALA A 13 2.71 -7.93 -14.84
C ALA A 13 2.22 -8.57 -16.15
N THR A 14 2.36 -7.87 -17.27
CA THR A 14 2.00 -8.39 -18.61
C THR A 14 3.17 -9.10 -19.31
N HIS A 15 4.37 -8.91 -18.78
CA HIS A 15 5.63 -9.46 -19.27
C HIS A 15 6.58 -9.63 -18.07
N HIS A 16 7.74 -10.24 -18.30
CA HIS A 16 8.76 -10.41 -17.27
C HIS A 16 9.39 -9.06 -16.92
N ILE A 17 9.51 -8.75 -15.63
CA ILE A 17 10.12 -7.52 -15.13
C ILE A 17 11.30 -7.91 -14.24
N LEU A 18 12.47 -7.32 -14.50
CA LEU A 18 13.67 -7.58 -13.69
C LEU A 18 13.57 -6.92 -12.31
N ALA A 19 14.35 -7.39 -11.35
CA ALA A 19 14.60 -6.69 -10.10
C ALA A 19 15.21 -5.30 -10.32
N GLY A 20 14.89 -4.34 -9.45
CA GLY A 20 15.40 -2.97 -9.48
C GLY A 20 14.77 -2.07 -10.54
N VAL A 21 13.63 -2.46 -11.11
CA VAL A 21 12.91 -1.67 -12.11
C VAL A 21 11.95 -0.72 -11.40
N ARG A 22 12.14 0.58 -11.61
CA ARG A 22 11.18 1.62 -11.21
C ARG A 22 9.96 1.58 -12.12
N LEU A 23 8.80 1.26 -11.54
CA LEU A 23 7.56 0.98 -12.28
C LEU A 23 6.71 2.23 -12.49
N ILE A 24 6.35 2.89 -11.39
CA ILE A 24 5.35 3.96 -11.39
C ILE A 24 5.53 4.84 -10.13
N GLU A 25 5.26 6.13 -10.27
CA GLU A 25 5.12 7.04 -9.11
C GLU A 25 3.78 6.77 -8.42
N TYR A 26 3.74 6.73 -7.09
CA TYR A 26 2.49 6.79 -6.35
C TYR A 26 2.02 8.25 -6.30
N ALA A 27 1.16 8.62 -7.25
CA ALA A 27 0.71 9.99 -7.43
C ALA A 27 -0.69 10.22 -6.84
N GLY A 28 -0.96 11.46 -6.47
CA GLY A 28 -2.23 11.92 -5.89
C GLY A 28 -2.13 13.38 -5.44
N GLU A 29 -3.19 13.86 -4.80
CA GLU A 29 -3.17 15.16 -4.13
C GLU A 29 -2.23 15.11 -2.91
N ARG A 30 -1.46 16.18 -2.68
CA ARG A 30 -0.62 16.31 -1.48
C ARG A 30 -1.38 17.08 -0.42
N LEU A 31 -1.45 16.49 0.77
CA LEU A 31 -2.13 17.02 1.94
C LEU A 31 -1.16 17.05 3.12
N THR A 32 -1.44 17.90 4.09
CA THR A 32 -0.91 17.74 5.44
C THR A 32 -1.63 16.59 6.16
N PRO A 33 -1.05 15.97 7.20
CA PRO A 33 -1.74 14.97 8.01
C PRO A 33 -3.09 15.46 8.56
N ALA A 34 -3.15 16.72 9.03
CA ALA A 34 -4.38 17.31 9.54
C ALA A 34 -5.49 17.45 8.47
N GLU A 35 -5.13 17.75 7.23
CA GLU A 35 -6.09 17.80 6.11
C GLU A 35 -6.57 16.40 5.73
N ALA A 36 -5.69 15.40 5.75
CA ALA A 36 -6.05 14.00 5.52
C ALA A 36 -7.01 13.50 6.61
N ASP A 37 -6.72 13.75 7.88
CA ASP A 37 -7.56 13.38 9.03
C ASP A 37 -8.93 14.08 8.99
N ALA A 38 -8.96 15.37 8.63
CA ALA A 38 -10.20 16.12 8.51
C ALA A 38 -11.09 15.61 7.37
N ARG A 39 -10.48 15.11 6.29
CA ARG A 39 -11.18 14.55 5.12
C ARG A 39 -11.65 13.12 5.37
N TYR A 40 -10.86 12.34 6.09
CA TYR A 40 -11.04 10.93 6.33
C TYR A 40 -10.98 10.65 7.83
N PRO A 41 -11.96 11.14 8.61
CA PRO A 41 -11.97 10.92 10.04
C PRO A 41 -12.04 9.42 10.33
N ASP A 42 -11.28 8.96 11.33
CA ASP A 42 -11.37 7.58 11.78
C ASP A 42 -12.74 7.33 12.43
N VAL A 43 -13.64 6.69 11.68
CA VAL A 43 -14.95 6.28 12.16
C VAL A 43 -14.91 4.80 12.52
N ASP A 44 -15.18 4.49 13.79
CA ASP A 44 -15.21 3.12 14.29
C ASP A 44 -16.20 2.26 13.49
N GLY A 45 -15.68 1.21 12.84
CA GLY A 45 -16.47 0.26 12.05
C GLY A 45 -16.52 0.54 10.55
N GLU A 46 -15.97 1.67 10.08
CA GLU A 46 -15.79 1.91 8.65
C GLU A 46 -14.48 1.30 8.14
N ARG A 47 -14.42 1.04 6.83
CA ARG A 47 -13.17 0.60 6.20
C ARG A 47 -12.22 1.79 6.18
N HIS A 48 -11.03 1.63 6.77
CA HIS A 48 -9.98 2.64 6.67
C HIS A 48 -9.63 2.97 5.22
N HIS A 49 -9.30 4.23 4.99
CA HIS A 49 -8.96 4.76 3.67
C HIS A 49 -7.57 4.28 3.24
N THR A 50 -7.51 3.38 2.25
CA THR A 50 -6.29 2.68 1.82
C THR A 50 -5.45 3.41 0.78
N PHE A 51 -5.77 4.67 0.46
CA PHE A 51 -5.09 5.44 -0.60
C PHE A 51 -4.27 6.62 -0.07
N LEU A 52 -4.06 6.67 1.24
CA LEU A 52 -3.19 7.64 1.88
C LEU A 52 -1.78 7.05 2.04
N PHE A 53 -0.78 7.79 1.59
CA PHE A 53 0.63 7.42 1.73
C PHE A 53 1.44 8.60 2.26
N ALA A 54 1.90 8.50 3.52
CA ALA A 54 2.81 9.49 4.11
C ALA A 54 4.20 9.42 3.46
N ILE A 55 4.69 10.56 2.97
CA ILE A 55 6.09 10.73 2.55
C ILE A 55 6.98 10.97 3.77
N ASP A 56 6.52 11.88 4.63
CA ASP A 56 7.18 12.32 5.86
C ASP A 56 6.11 12.84 6.86
N ASP A 57 6.56 13.50 7.92
CA ASP A 57 5.68 14.03 8.98
C ASP A 57 4.80 15.21 8.51
N ASP A 58 5.09 15.82 7.36
CA ASP A 58 4.41 17.01 6.86
C ASP A 58 3.53 16.73 5.63
N VAL A 59 3.82 15.66 4.87
CA VAL A 59 3.17 15.40 3.58
C VAL A 59 2.60 13.99 3.48
N VAL A 60 1.31 13.92 3.16
CA VAL A 60 0.55 12.72 2.80
C VAL A 60 0.06 12.84 1.35
N ILE A 61 0.22 11.77 0.57
CA ILE A 61 -0.36 11.66 -0.78
C ILE A 61 -1.71 10.95 -0.68
N ASP A 62 -2.77 11.58 -1.19
CA ASP A 62 -4.09 11.00 -1.38
C ASP A 62 -4.30 10.58 -2.84
N ALA A 63 -4.13 9.29 -3.13
CA ALA A 63 -4.32 8.76 -4.48
C ALA A 63 -5.80 8.56 -4.87
N ALA A 64 -6.75 8.85 -3.98
CA ALA A 64 -8.18 8.89 -4.33
C ALA A 64 -8.51 10.16 -5.12
N VAL A 65 -7.75 11.24 -4.92
CA VAL A 65 -7.93 12.53 -5.61
C VAL A 65 -6.77 12.76 -6.56
N ASN A 66 -7.06 12.87 -7.86
CA ASN A 66 -6.05 13.07 -8.91
C ASN A 66 -4.90 12.03 -8.91
N GLY A 67 -5.13 10.84 -8.36
CA GLY A 67 -4.15 9.77 -8.35
C GLY A 67 -4.10 8.98 -9.66
N ASN A 68 -3.18 8.01 -9.70
CA ASN A 68 -2.92 7.19 -10.88
C ASN A 68 -3.14 5.69 -10.59
N ASP A 69 -2.68 4.84 -11.52
CA ASP A 69 -2.83 3.39 -11.45
C ASP A 69 -2.06 2.72 -10.31
N ALA A 70 -1.12 3.41 -9.65
CA ALA A 70 -0.37 2.87 -8.51
C ALA A 70 -1.28 2.50 -7.32
N ARG A 71 -2.47 3.12 -7.21
CA ARG A 71 -3.45 2.81 -6.17
C ARG A 71 -4.01 1.37 -6.24
N PHE A 72 -3.79 0.66 -7.33
CA PHE A 72 -4.21 -0.73 -7.51
C PHE A 72 -3.10 -1.75 -7.20
N ILE A 73 -1.94 -1.30 -6.73
CA ILE A 73 -0.86 -2.19 -6.28
C ILE A 73 -1.16 -2.53 -4.81
N ASN A 74 -1.49 -3.79 -4.57
CA ASN A 74 -2.00 -4.27 -3.29
C ASN A 74 -0.89 -4.51 -2.25
N HIS A 75 -1.32 -4.74 -1.01
CA HIS A 75 -0.44 -5.15 0.07
C HIS A 75 -0.03 -6.62 -0.03
N SER A 76 1.25 -6.93 0.20
CA SER A 76 1.71 -8.28 0.50
C SER A 76 2.70 -8.33 1.67
N CYS A 77 2.61 -9.38 2.48
CA CYS A 77 3.61 -9.70 3.51
C CYS A 77 4.86 -10.40 2.93
N ASP A 78 4.79 -10.86 1.68
CA ASP A 78 5.90 -11.37 0.88
C ASP A 78 5.87 -10.66 -0.49
N PRO A 79 6.29 -9.39 -0.53
CA PRO A 79 6.11 -8.56 -1.70
C PRO A 79 7.12 -8.84 -2.82
N ASN A 80 6.82 -8.36 -4.02
CA ASN A 80 7.75 -8.31 -5.15
C ASN A 80 8.15 -6.89 -5.53
N CYS A 81 7.52 -5.89 -4.92
CA CYS A 81 7.86 -4.48 -5.02
C CYS A 81 8.12 -3.86 -3.65
N ASP A 82 8.78 -2.71 -3.65
CA ASP A 82 8.94 -1.84 -2.49
C ASP A 82 8.63 -0.37 -2.88
N ALA A 83 8.34 0.45 -1.87
CA ALA A 83 8.13 1.87 -2.04
C ALA A 83 9.42 2.64 -1.70
N VAL A 84 9.97 3.34 -2.69
CA VAL A 84 11.20 4.11 -2.59
C VAL A 84 10.86 5.60 -2.60
N ILE A 85 11.29 6.33 -1.58
CA ILE A 85 11.16 7.78 -1.52
C ILE A 85 12.40 8.40 -2.19
N ASP A 86 12.16 9.21 -3.21
CA ASP A 86 13.20 9.89 -3.99
C ASP A 86 12.72 11.29 -4.36
N ASP A 87 13.49 12.31 -3.96
CA ASP A 87 13.19 13.75 -4.17
C ASP A 87 11.75 14.15 -3.76
N GLY A 88 11.31 13.70 -2.59
CA GLY A 88 9.97 14.00 -2.05
C GLY A 88 8.83 13.38 -2.87
N ARG A 89 9.10 12.33 -3.64
CA ARG A 89 8.11 11.52 -4.38
C ARG A 89 8.24 10.06 -3.96
N ILE A 90 7.16 9.30 -4.16
CA ILE A 90 7.11 7.88 -3.86
C ILE A 90 7.12 7.11 -5.18
N TRP A 91 8.07 6.20 -5.34
CA TRP A 91 8.18 5.31 -6.50
C TRP A 91 7.98 3.87 -6.07
N ILE A 92 7.23 3.11 -6.85
CA ILE A 92 7.16 1.66 -6.67
C ILE A 92 8.24 1.02 -7.55
N GLU A 93 9.11 0.23 -6.93
CA GLU A 93 10.22 -0.45 -7.60
C GLU A 93 10.17 -1.96 -7.33
N THR A 94 10.56 -2.79 -8.30
CA THR A 94 10.67 -4.24 -8.09
C THR A 94 11.88 -4.57 -7.22
N ILE A 95 11.74 -5.47 -6.26
CA ILE A 95 12.85 -5.94 -5.40
C ILE A 95 13.36 -7.33 -5.78
N ARG A 96 12.63 -8.00 -6.68
CA ARG A 96 13.01 -9.26 -7.32
C ARG A 96 12.39 -9.33 -8.71
N ASP A 97 12.80 -10.31 -9.50
CA ASP A 97 12.16 -10.59 -10.78
C ASP A 97 10.66 -10.90 -10.59
N VAL A 98 9.84 -10.41 -11.50
CA VAL A 98 8.37 -10.57 -11.53
C VAL A 98 7.98 -11.31 -12.80
N ALA A 99 7.28 -12.44 -12.62
CA ALA A 99 6.84 -13.25 -13.74
C ALA A 99 5.61 -12.63 -14.45
N PRO A 100 5.42 -12.86 -15.76
CA PRO A 100 4.17 -12.52 -16.42
C PRO A 100 2.96 -13.15 -15.70
N GLY A 101 1.94 -12.34 -15.43
CA GLY A 101 0.72 -12.74 -14.74
C GLY A 101 0.80 -12.70 -13.21
N GLU A 102 1.96 -12.42 -12.63
CA GLU A 102 2.12 -12.20 -11.19
C GLU A 102 1.53 -10.84 -10.77
N GLU A 103 0.89 -10.79 -9.59
CA GLU A 103 0.38 -9.53 -9.03
C GLU A 103 1.51 -8.71 -8.43
N LEU A 104 1.58 -7.43 -8.77
CA LEU A 104 2.50 -6.48 -8.15
C LEU A 104 1.97 -6.12 -6.77
N ALA A 105 2.81 -6.25 -5.75
CA ALA A 105 2.47 -5.94 -4.37
C ALA A 105 3.68 -5.49 -3.57
N TYR A 106 3.47 -4.57 -2.62
CA TYR A 106 4.49 -4.09 -1.67
C TYR A 106 3.97 -4.19 -0.22
N ASP A 107 4.88 -4.10 0.75
CA ASP A 107 4.46 -3.97 2.16
C ASP A 107 4.07 -2.52 2.41
N TYR A 108 2.80 -2.28 2.75
CA TYR A 108 2.29 -0.94 3.04
C TYR A 108 2.96 -0.29 4.26
N ALA A 109 3.68 -1.05 5.09
CA ALA A 109 4.29 -0.56 6.32
C ALA A 109 3.31 0.22 7.21
N TYR A 110 2.03 -0.17 7.19
CA TYR A 110 0.95 0.60 7.79
C TYR A 110 1.10 0.68 9.31
N VAL A 111 1.43 1.86 9.83
CA VAL A 111 1.64 2.08 11.26
C VAL A 111 0.33 2.54 11.90
N LEU A 112 -0.10 1.81 12.92
CA LEU A 112 -1.15 2.25 13.82
C LEU A 112 -0.52 2.63 15.16
N GLU A 113 -0.73 3.88 15.60
CA GLU A 113 -0.20 4.41 16.86
C GLU A 113 -0.71 3.60 18.07
N GLU A 114 -1.99 3.26 18.05
CA GLU A 114 -2.63 2.45 19.09
C GLU A 114 -1.97 1.08 19.27
N ARG A 115 -2.21 0.45 20.42
CA ARG A 115 -1.77 -0.93 20.64
C ARG A 115 -2.40 -1.87 19.59
N HIS A 116 -1.58 -2.73 18.99
CA HIS A 116 -2.03 -3.76 18.04
C HIS A 116 -2.72 -4.92 18.76
N THR A 117 -3.88 -4.63 19.35
CA THR A 117 -4.75 -5.64 19.97
C THR A 117 -5.27 -6.61 18.90
N PRO A 118 -5.72 -7.82 19.27
CA PRO A 118 -6.39 -8.72 18.34
C PRO A 118 -7.60 -8.07 17.64
N ALA A 119 -8.32 -7.17 18.33
CA ALA A 119 -9.41 -6.41 17.73
C ALA A 119 -8.92 -5.43 16.67
N ALA A 120 -7.85 -4.66 16.96
CA ALA A 120 -7.23 -3.76 15.98
C ALA A 120 -6.78 -4.53 14.73
N LYS A 121 -6.06 -5.64 14.89
CA LYS A 121 -5.60 -6.46 13.75
C LYS A 121 -6.75 -6.97 12.87
N ARG A 122 -7.91 -7.29 13.47
CA ARG A 122 -9.11 -7.70 12.73
C ARG A 122 -9.78 -6.56 11.95
N ARG A 123 -9.59 -5.29 12.34
CA ARG A 123 -10.04 -4.12 11.56
C ARG A 123 -9.22 -3.93 10.28
N PHE A 124 -7.97 -4.40 10.28
CA PHE A 124 -7.02 -4.27 9.19
C PHE A 124 -6.57 -5.65 8.64
N PRO A 125 -7.49 -6.50 8.14
CA PRO A 125 -7.15 -7.84 7.73
C PRO A 125 -6.22 -7.84 6.51
N CYS A 126 -5.29 -8.79 6.45
CA CYS A 126 -4.48 -9.03 5.26
C CYS A 126 -4.91 -10.33 4.58
N HIS A 127 -5.13 -10.25 3.27
CA HIS A 127 -5.56 -11.36 2.42
C HIS A 127 -4.53 -11.70 1.32
N CYS A 128 -3.27 -11.31 1.50
CA CYS A 128 -2.23 -11.48 0.46
C CYS A 128 -1.92 -12.94 0.08
N GLY A 129 -2.31 -13.91 0.91
CA GLY A 129 -2.10 -15.34 0.64
C GLY A 129 -0.66 -15.85 0.85
N ALA A 130 0.27 -14.98 1.24
CA ALA A 130 1.66 -15.38 1.49
C ALA A 130 1.76 -16.40 2.66
N ALA A 131 2.69 -17.35 2.55
CA ALA A 131 2.89 -18.38 3.57
C ALA A 131 3.31 -17.81 4.94
N ASN A 132 4.01 -16.67 4.91
CA ASN A 132 4.46 -15.89 6.07
C ASN A 132 3.51 -14.71 6.39
N CYS A 133 2.27 -14.73 5.91
CA CYS A 133 1.31 -13.65 6.10
C CYS A 133 1.12 -13.31 7.59
N ARG A 134 1.15 -12.01 7.91
CA ARG A 134 0.94 -11.50 9.27
C ARG A 134 -0.52 -11.58 9.73
N GLY A 135 -1.44 -11.86 8.82
CA GLY A 135 -2.90 -11.81 9.03
C GLY A 135 -3.48 -10.40 9.11
N THR A 136 -2.64 -9.37 9.04
CA THR A 136 -3.02 -7.96 9.08
C THR A 136 -2.06 -7.13 8.23
N ILE A 137 -2.55 -6.01 7.66
CA ILE A 137 -1.71 -5.08 6.90
C ILE A 137 -0.86 -4.17 7.82
N LEU A 138 -1.11 -4.20 9.14
CA LEU A 138 -0.36 -3.44 10.11
C LEU A 138 1.12 -3.87 10.16
N ALA A 139 2.01 -2.89 10.15
CA ALA A 139 3.44 -3.10 10.38
C ALA A 139 3.70 -3.72 11.75
N LYS A 140 4.79 -4.47 11.91
CA LYS A 140 5.19 -4.97 13.23
C LYS A 140 5.71 -3.81 14.07
N LYS A 141 5.20 -3.64 15.31
CA LYS A 141 5.86 -2.76 16.29
C LYS A 141 7.23 -3.33 16.64
N ARG A 142 8.26 -2.49 16.59
CA ARG A 142 9.61 -2.82 17.08
C ARG A 142 9.65 -2.82 18.60
#